data_AF-A0A226BUH6-F1
#
_entry.id   AF-A0A226BUH6-F1
#
_cell.length_a   1.000
_cell.length_b   1.000
_cell.length_c   1.000
_cell.angle_alpha   90.00
_cell.angle_beta   90.00
_cell.angle_gamma   90.00
#
_symmetry.space_group_name_H-M   'P 1'
#
loop_
_entity.id
_entity.type
_entity.pdbx_description
1 polymer ?
#
loop_
_entity_poly.entity_id
_entity_poly.type
_entity_poly.pdbx_seq_one_letter_code
_entity_poly.pdbx_strand_id
1 'polypeptide(L)'
;MSGDGKELDNFTIQHSKDGFETLETKLLKHDDNPKNFCCLIETKHGLLTQYLLENNFTVYSVNPKLVDARRKASGAKTDFIDAKILANMGRSELHDLHKLEPDSEHIQELKVLTRDQEALIKESARLTNRLISTLKEYYPVALELFSKITLPVSLAFLRKYPTPKQARKASRDEI
;
A
#
# COMPACT_ATOMS: atom_id res chain seq x y z
N MET A 1 -21.57 -8.75 14.88
CA MET A 1 -21.99 -9.70 15.93
C MET A 1 -22.24 -8.90 17.20
N SER A 2 -23.30 -9.19 17.96
CA SER A 2 -23.59 -8.53 19.24
C SER A 2 -22.75 -9.12 20.38
N GLY A 3 -22.74 -8.45 21.55
CA GLY A 3 -21.95 -8.85 22.73
C GLY A 3 -22.33 -10.22 23.33
N ASP A 4 -23.54 -10.72 23.06
CA ASP A 4 -24.01 -12.06 23.42
C ASP A 4 -23.61 -13.14 22.39
N GLY A 5 -23.10 -12.75 21.21
CA GLY A 5 -22.64 -13.65 20.16
C GLY A 5 -23.60 -13.89 19.03
N LYS A 6 -24.71 -13.16 18.97
CA LYS A 6 -25.64 -13.25 17.85
C LYS A 6 -25.08 -12.53 16.62
N GLU A 7 -25.17 -13.19 15.47
CA GLU A 7 -24.86 -12.56 14.19
C GLU A 7 -25.94 -11.50 13.88
N LEU A 8 -25.51 -10.27 13.57
CA LEU A 8 -26.41 -9.14 13.30
C LEU A 8 -26.62 -8.94 11.80
N ASP A 9 -25.54 -9.03 11.01
CA ASP A 9 -25.53 -8.96 9.56
C ASP A 9 -24.25 -9.65 9.04
N ASN A 10 -24.26 -10.07 7.77
CA ASN A 10 -23.14 -10.69 7.05
C ASN A 10 -23.21 -10.33 5.56
N PHE A 11 -22.15 -9.69 5.07
CA PHE A 11 -22.06 -9.22 3.70
C PHE A 11 -20.60 -8.99 3.30
N THR A 12 -20.37 -8.85 2.00
CA THR A 12 -19.08 -8.50 1.42
C THR A 12 -19.18 -7.12 0.79
N ILE A 13 -18.10 -6.34 0.89
CA ILE A 13 -17.97 -5.04 0.25
C ILE A 13 -16.80 -5.06 -0.72
N GLN A 14 -16.88 -4.22 -1.76
CA GLN A 14 -15.72 -3.93 -2.58
C GLN A 14 -14.74 -3.05 -1.81
N HIS A 15 -13.45 -3.20 -2.09
CA HIS A 15 -12.41 -2.39 -1.46
C HIS A 15 -12.27 -1.03 -2.17
N SER A 16 -13.35 -0.27 -2.17
CA SER A 16 -13.53 1.05 -2.81
C SER A 16 -14.27 2.01 -1.87
N LYS A 17 -14.27 3.30 -2.21
CA LYS A 17 -14.99 4.33 -1.45
C LYS A 17 -16.48 3.98 -1.27
N ASP A 18 -17.18 3.68 -2.36
CA ASP A 18 -18.61 3.32 -2.34
C ASP A 18 -18.87 2.07 -1.48
N GLY A 19 -17.94 1.10 -1.50
CA GLY A 19 -18.01 -0.09 -0.65
C GLY A 19 -17.90 0.23 0.83
N PHE A 20 -17.05 1.20 1.21
CA PHE A 20 -16.88 1.65 2.59
C PHE A 20 -18.06 2.49 3.08
N GLU A 21 -18.63 3.36 2.24
CA GLU A 21 -19.87 4.10 2.55
C GLU A 21 -21.05 3.14 2.77
N THR A 22 -21.12 2.07 1.97
CA THR A 22 -22.11 0.99 2.13
C THR A 22 -21.92 0.25 3.46
N LEU A 23 -20.67 -0.04 3.85
CA LEU A 23 -20.34 -0.65 5.15
C LEU A 23 -20.81 0.25 6.30
N GLU A 24 -20.42 1.52 6.28
CA GLU A 24 -20.79 2.50 7.32
C GLU A 24 -22.30 2.62 7.45
N THR A 25 -23.02 2.79 6.34
CA THR A 25 -24.49 2.86 6.33
C THR A 25 -25.13 1.63 6.94
N LYS A 26 -24.56 0.43 6.72
CA LYS A 26 -25.05 -0.82 7.31
C LYS A 26 -24.74 -0.92 8.80
N LEU A 27 -23.55 -0.53 9.22
CA LEU A 27 -23.18 -0.52 10.65
C LEU A 27 -24.08 0.45 11.42
N LEU A 28 -24.22 1.69 10.94
CA LEU A 28 -24.97 2.74 11.62
C LEU A 28 -26.49 2.47 11.73
N LYS A 29 -27.02 1.49 10.99
CA LYS A 29 -28.39 0.99 11.20
C LYS A 29 -28.57 0.21 12.50
N HIS A 30 -27.49 -0.33 13.06
CA HIS A 30 -27.54 -1.11 14.30
C HIS A 30 -27.29 -0.26 15.55
N ASP A 31 -26.46 0.78 15.43
CA ASP A 31 -26.13 1.75 16.49
C ASP A 31 -25.66 3.03 15.81
N ASP A 32 -26.18 4.19 16.22
CA ASP A 32 -25.92 5.48 15.59
C ASP A 32 -24.57 6.09 15.98
N ASN A 33 -23.88 5.52 16.97
CA ASN A 33 -22.57 5.96 17.41
C ASN A 33 -21.44 5.02 16.92
N PRO A 34 -20.60 5.46 15.96
CA PRO A 34 -19.46 4.66 15.46
C PRO A 34 -18.55 4.07 16.53
N LYS A 35 -18.37 4.78 17.66
CA LYS A 35 -17.48 4.36 18.75
C LYS A 35 -17.96 3.11 19.49
N ASN A 36 -19.25 2.79 19.40
CA ASN A 36 -19.85 1.61 20.02
C ASN A 36 -19.48 0.32 19.25
N PHE A 37 -18.98 0.43 18.02
CA PHE A 37 -18.49 -0.71 17.26
C PHE A 37 -17.02 -1.00 17.55
N CYS A 38 -16.74 -2.25 17.90
CA CYS A 38 -15.38 -2.79 17.97
C CYS A 38 -15.04 -3.51 16.66
N CYS A 39 -14.33 -2.83 15.76
CA CYS A 39 -13.95 -3.35 14.45
C CYS A 39 -12.64 -4.14 14.55
N LEU A 40 -12.73 -5.47 14.44
CA LEU A 40 -11.55 -6.34 14.43
C LEU A 40 -11.08 -6.61 13.02
N ILE A 41 -9.81 -6.32 12.75
CA ILE A 41 -9.20 -6.49 11.42
C ILE A 41 -7.83 -7.17 11.52
N GLU A 42 -7.48 -7.98 10.53
CA GLU A 42 -6.20 -8.71 10.50
C GLU A 42 -5.02 -7.87 10.02
N THR A 43 -5.28 -6.69 9.45
CA THR A 43 -4.26 -5.77 8.97
C THR A 43 -4.19 -4.53 9.86
N LYS A 44 -2.98 -4.00 10.06
CA LYS A 44 -2.76 -2.71 10.73
C LYS A 44 -2.91 -1.52 9.77
N HIS A 45 -2.92 -1.78 8.47
CA HIS A 45 -2.84 -0.76 7.44
C HIS A 45 -3.76 -1.10 6.26
N GLY A 46 -4.31 -0.08 5.61
CA GLY A 46 -5.17 -0.25 4.44
C GLY A 46 -6.26 0.81 4.40
N LEU A 47 -6.89 0.99 3.24
CA LEU A 47 -7.90 2.03 3.03
C LEU A 47 -9.11 1.81 3.96
N LEU A 48 -9.51 0.56 4.20
CA LEU A 48 -10.59 0.24 5.13
C LEU A 48 -10.26 0.63 6.57
N THR A 49 -9.06 0.30 7.05
CA THR A 49 -8.61 0.66 8.41
C THR A 49 -8.62 2.16 8.61
N GLN A 50 -8.08 2.89 7.63
CA GLN A 50 -8.02 4.35 7.66
C GLN A 50 -9.43 4.94 7.63
N TYR A 51 -10.30 4.48 6.74
CA TYR A 51 -11.70 4.90 6.64
C TYR A 51 -12.45 4.73 7.97
N LEU A 52 -12.31 3.57 8.62
CA LEU A 52 -12.94 3.32 9.91
C LEU A 52 -12.44 4.28 10.99
N LEU A 53 -11.12 4.50 11.08
CA LEU A 53 -10.53 5.42 12.05
C LEU A 53 -10.97 6.88 11.81
N GLU A 54 -10.99 7.33 10.54
CA GLU A 54 -11.42 8.68 10.15
C GLU A 54 -12.92 8.92 10.46
N ASN A 55 -13.75 7.88 10.37
CA ASN A 55 -15.18 7.94 10.72
C ASN A 55 -15.45 7.56 12.19
N ASN A 56 -14.44 7.66 13.07
CA ASN A 56 -14.56 7.45 14.52
C ASN A 56 -14.94 6.04 14.99
N PHE A 57 -14.79 5.01 14.16
CA PHE A 57 -14.95 3.63 14.60
C PHE A 57 -13.77 3.19 15.47
N THR A 58 -14.05 2.34 16.46
CA THR A 58 -12.99 1.76 17.31
C THR A 58 -12.38 0.55 16.61
N VAL A 59 -11.13 0.64 16.16
CA VAL A 59 -10.47 -0.42 15.39
C VAL A 59 -9.43 -1.16 16.24
N TYR A 60 -9.41 -2.49 16.14
CA TYR A 60 -8.43 -3.35 16.79
C TYR A 60 -7.71 -4.19 15.74
N SER A 61 -6.38 -4.21 15.80
CA SER A 61 -5.58 -5.09 14.93
C SER A 61 -5.38 -6.46 15.59
N VAL A 62 -5.63 -7.51 14.82
CA VAL A 62 -5.38 -8.90 15.20
C VAL A 62 -4.26 -9.47 14.33
N ASN A 63 -3.33 -10.21 14.93
CA ASN A 63 -2.29 -10.88 14.15
C ASN A 63 -2.90 -12.07 13.39
N PRO A 64 -2.74 -12.17 12.05
CA PRO A 64 -3.27 -13.29 11.27
C PRO A 64 -2.86 -14.67 11.82
N LYS A 65 -1.66 -14.78 12.40
CA LYS A 65 -1.18 -16.02 13.02
C LYS A 65 -2.03 -16.48 14.21
N LEU A 66 -2.60 -15.53 14.97
CA LEU A 66 -3.50 -15.85 16.09
C LEU A 66 -4.84 -16.39 15.58
N VAL A 67 -5.34 -15.84 14.47
CA VAL A 67 -6.56 -16.32 13.80
C VAL A 67 -6.33 -17.73 13.26
N ASP A 68 -5.23 -17.93 12.54
CA ASP A 68 -4.85 -19.23 11.98
C ASP A 68 -4.68 -20.30 13.06
N ALA A 69 -4.06 -19.97 14.20
CA ALA A 69 -3.87 -20.91 15.32
C ALA A 69 -5.19 -21.34 15.99
N ARG A 70 -6.25 -20.53 15.89
CA ARG A 70 -7.60 -20.87 16.41
C ARG A 70 -8.46 -21.61 15.39
N ARG A 71 -8.00 -21.73 14.14
CA ARG A 71 -8.70 -22.49 13.11
C ARG A 71 -8.56 -23.98 13.41
N LYS A 72 -9.65 -24.75 13.29
CA LYS A 72 -9.59 -26.21 13.41
C LYS A 72 -8.77 -26.78 12.25
N ALA A 73 -7.89 -27.75 12.54
CA ALA A 73 -6.97 -28.36 11.58
C ALA A 73 -7.66 -29.00 10.34
N SER A 74 -8.95 -29.34 10.43
CA SER A 74 -9.73 -29.96 9.35
C SER A 74 -10.65 -28.99 8.60
N GLY A 75 -10.63 -27.69 8.92
CA GLY A 75 -11.54 -26.71 8.34
C GLY A 75 -11.00 -26.07 7.06
N ALA A 76 -11.84 -25.95 6.03
CA ALA A 76 -11.56 -25.08 4.89
C ALA A 76 -11.38 -23.64 5.38
N LYS A 77 -10.38 -22.93 4.85
CA LYS A 77 -10.22 -21.49 5.09
C LYS A 77 -11.31 -20.75 4.31
N THR A 78 -12.19 -20.05 5.01
CA THR A 78 -13.19 -19.16 4.40
C THR A 78 -13.23 -17.85 5.18
N ASP A 79 -13.47 -16.75 4.48
CA ASP A 79 -13.53 -15.41 5.08
C ASP A 79 -14.61 -15.33 6.17
N PHE A 80 -15.69 -16.10 6.03
CA PHE A 80 -16.73 -16.20 7.04
C PHE A 80 -16.25 -16.84 8.34
N ILE A 81 -15.47 -17.92 8.25
CA ILE A 81 -14.91 -18.58 9.45
C ILE A 81 -13.93 -17.64 10.15
N ASP A 82 -13.08 -16.97 9.38
CA ASP A 82 -12.09 -16.03 9.93
C ASP A 82 -12.78 -14.82 10.58
N ALA A 83 -13.82 -14.26 9.95
CA ALA A 83 -14.65 -13.19 10.52
C ALA A 83 -15.32 -13.61 11.84
N LYS A 84 -15.81 -14.85 11.92
CA LYS A 84 -16.41 -15.39 13.15
C LYS A 84 -15.37 -15.60 14.26
N ILE A 85 -14.17 -16.07 13.91
CA ILE A 85 -13.06 -16.21 14.86
C ILE A 85 -12.66 -14.84 15.42
N LEU A 86 -12.50 -13.83 14.56
CA LEU A 86 -12.23 -12.44 14.94
C LEU A 86 -13.32 -11.89 15.88
N ALA A 87 -14.59 -12.04 15.51
CA ALA A 87 -15.70 -11.55 16.31
C ALA A 87 -15.74 -12.20 17.71
N ASN A 88 -15.43 -13.49 17.81
CA ASN A 88 -15.33 -14.18 19.11
C ASN A 88 -14.13 -13.69 19.94
N MET A 89 -12.97 -13.48 19.32
CA MET A 89 -11.81 -12.89 19.99
C MET A 89 -12.12 -11.51 20.56
N GLY A 90 -12.77 -10.65 19.78
CA GLY A 90 -13.20 -9.33 20.23
C GLY A 90 -14.21 -9.35 21.36
N ARG A 91 -14.92 -10.47 21.57
CA ARG A 91 -15.80 -10.63 22.74
C ARG A 91 -15.05 -11.07 23.99
N SER A 92 -14.16 -12.05 23.87
CA SER A 92 -13.52 -12.67 25.03
C SER A 92 -12.28 -11.93 25.51
N GLU A 93 -11.54 -11.31 24.59
CA GLU A 93 -10.15 -10.91 24.80
C GLU A 93 -9.88 -9.49 24.26
N LEU A 94 -10.91 -8.64 24.15
CA LEU A 94 -10.77 -7.29 23.58
C LEU A 94 -9.66 -6.45 24.24
N HIS A 95 -9.48 -6.63 25.55
CA HIS A 95 -8.48 -5.93 26.35
C HIS A 95 -7.04 -6.35 26.04
N ASP A 96 -6.83 -7.55 25.50
CA ASP A 96 -5.53 -8.05 25.06
C ASP A 96 -5.21 -7.63 23.61
N LEU A 97 -6.18 -7.07 22.90
CA LEU A 97 -6.02 -6.63 21.52
C LEU A 97 -5.52 -5.19 21.44
N HIS A 98 -4.64 -4.95 20.48
CA HIS A 98 -4.09 -3.62 20.24
C HIS A 98 -5.12 -2.73 19.53
N LYS A 99 -5.69 -1.77 20.27
CA LYS A 99 -6.51 -0.69 19.71
C LYS A 99 -5.64 0.18 18.81
N LEU A 100 -6.08 0.38 17.58
CA LEU A 100 -5.45 1.31 16.65
C LEU A 100 -5.92 2.73 16.97
N GLU A 101 -4.95 3.63 17.04
CA GLU A 101 -5.20 5.06 17.11
C GLU A 101 -5.00 5.67 15.71
N PRO A 102 -5.76 6.71 15.35
CA PRO A 102 -5.52 7.44 14.11
C PRO A 102 -4.08 7.93 14.03
N ASP A 103 -3.48 7.82 12.86
CA ASP A 103 -2.17 8.43 12.62
C ASP A 103 -2.26 9.96 12.84
N SER A 104 -1.25 10.54 13.49
CA SER A 104 -1.11 12.00 13.50
C SER A 104 -0.87 12.54 12.08
N GLU A 105 -1.20 13.81 11.84
CA GLU A 105 -0.98 14.49 10.55
C GLU A 105 0.46 14.29 10.03
N HIS A 106 1.47 14.43 10.89
CA HIS A 106 2.88 14.22 10.56
C HIS A 106 3.18 12.78 10.09
N ILE A 107 2.53 11.77 10.70
CA ILE A 107 2.71 10.36 10.32
C ILE A 107 2.06 10.11 8.95
N GLN A 108 0.89 10.70 8.71
CA GLN A 108 0.21 10.60 7.41
C GLN A 108 1.06 11.23 6.30
N GLU A 109 1.58 12.44 6.52
CA GLU A 109 2.47 13.14 5.60
C GLU A 109 3.71 12.31 5.28
N LEU A 110 4.38 11.76 6.31
CA LEU A 110 5.55 10.90 6.12
C LEU A 110 5.22 9.65 5.28
N LYS A 111 4.05 9.04 5.47
CA LYS A 111 3.61 7.88 4.67
C LYS A 111 3.38 8.25 3.21
N VAL A 112 2.87 9.45 2.92
CA VAL A 112 2.71 9.94 1.53
C VAL A 112 4.09 10.15 0.91
N LEU A 113 4.97 10.91 1.58
CA LEU A 113 6.32 11.20 1.08
C LEU A 113 7.15 9.94 0.81
N THR A 114 7.05 8.93 1.68
CA THR A 114 7.77 7.65 1.49
C THR A 114 7.22 6.84 0.32
N ARG A 115 5.89 6.82 0.11
CA ARG A 115 5.27 6.20 -1.08
C ARG A 115 5.68 6.90 -2.36
N ASP A 116 5.70 8.22 -2.36
CA ASP A 116 6.11 9.03 -3.51
C ASP A 116 7.59 8.79 -3.84
N GLN A 117 8.45 8.74 -2.81
CA GLN A 117 9.86 8.39 -2.98
C GLN A 117 10.03 7.00 -3.62
N GLU A 118 9.32 5.99 -3.15
CA GLU A 118 9.37 4.65 -3.74
C GLU A 118 8.91 4.63 -5.20
N ALA A 119 7.84 5.39 -5.53
CA ALA A 119 7.36 5.53 -6.90
C ALA A 119 8.41 6.19 -7.80
N LEU A 120 9.05 7.27 -7.34
CA LEU A 120 10.11 7.97 -8.06
C LEU A 120 11.36 7.09 -8.27
N ILE A 121 11.73 6.27 -7.29
CA ILE A 121 12.85 5.31 -7.44
C ILE A 121 12.54 4.29 -8.54
N LYS A 122 11.33 3.73 -8.53
CA LYS A 122 10.88 2.77 -9.57
C LYS A 122 10.85 3.43 -10.95
N GLU A 123 10.36 4.66 -11.03
CA GLU A 123 10.31 5.41 -12.28
C GLU A 123 11.70 5.75 -12.80
N SER A 124 12.63 6.16 -11.92
CA SER A 124 14.02 6.41 -12.26
C SER A 124 14.70 5.17 -12.82
N ALA A 125 14.50 4.00 -12.20
CA ALA A 125 15.01 2.73 -12.71
C ALA A 125 14.40 2.37 -14.07
N ARG A 126 13.09 2.56 -14.25
CA ARG A 126 12.39 2.34 -15.52
C ARG A 126 12.94 3.25 -16.64
N LEU A 127 13.10 4.54 -16.38
CA LEU A 127 13.64 5.50 -17.34
C LEU A 127 15.09 5.19 -17.70
N THR A 128 15.91 4.80 -16.72
CA THR A 128 17.30 4.38 -16.92
C THR A 128 17.37 3.16 -17.83
N ASN A 129 16.59 2.12 -17.55
CA ASN A 129 16.56 0.90 -18.36
C ASN A 129 16.08 1.18 -19.78
N ARG A 130 15.06 2.05 -19.94
CA ARG A 130 14.57 2.47 -21.25
C ARG A 130 15.67 3.18 -22.04
N LEU A 131 16.37 4.14 -21.42
CA LEU A 131 17.49 4.85 -22.06
C LEU A 131 18.59 3.88 -22.50
N ILE A 132 19.00 2.95 -21.63
CA ILE A 132 20.02 1.96 -21.96
C ILE A 132 19.56 1.08 -23.12
N SER A 133 18.32 0.59 -23.11
CA SER A 133 17.77 -0.23 -24.20
C SER A 133 17.81 0.52 -25.53
N THR A 134 17.33 1.77 -25.54
CA THR A 134 17.35 2.59 -26.75
C THR A 134 18.78 2.81 -27.24
N LEU A 135 19.73 3.12 -26.36
CA LEU A 135 21.13 3.32 -26.76
C LEU A 135 21.77 2.03 -27.30
N LYS A 136 21.44 0.85 -26.76
CA LYS A 136 21.94 -0.43 -27.31
C LYS A 136 21.54 -0.63 -28.77
N GLU A 137 20.37 -0.16 -29.17
CA GLU A 137 19.85 -0.34 -30.53
C GLU A 137 20.56 0.55 -31.57
N TYR A 138 20.86 1.82 -31.24
CA TYR A 138 21.34 2.78 -32.25
C TYR A 138 22.67 3.48 -31.92
N TYR A 139 23.11 3.47 -30.65
CA TYR A 139 24.32 4.17 -30.19
C TYR A 139 25.04 3.44 -29.05
N PRO A 140 25.43 2.15 -29.24
CA PRO A 140 25.96 1.32 -28.16
C PRO A 140 27.27 1.87 -27.56
N VAL A 141 28.13 2.50 -28.37
CA VAL A 141 29.38 3.11 -27.91
C VAL A 141 29.17 4.14 -26.80
N ALA A 142 28.03 4.85 -26.77
CA ALA A 142 27.79 5.84 -25.73
C ALA A 142 27.69 5.23 -24.32
N LEU A 143 27.36 3.94 -24.22
CA LEU A 143 27.34 3.20 -22.96
C LEU A 143 28.73 2.83 -22.46
N GLU A 144 29.75 2.88 -23.31
CA GLU A 144 31.15 2.57 -22.97
C GLU A 144 31.95 3.82 -22.56
N LEU A 145 31.48 5.01 -22.95
CA LEU A 145 32.17 6.28 -22.69
C LEU A 145 32.13 6.71 -21.21
N PHE A 146 31.15 6.24 -20.45
CA PHE A 146 30.89 6.71 -19.10
C PHE A 146 30.67 5.53 -18.15
N SER A 147 31.12 5.67 -16.90
CA SER A 147 30.91 4.64 -15.86
C SER A 147 29.43 4.42 -15.53
N LYS A 148 28.60 5.46 -15.65
CA LYS A 148 27.14 5.40 -15.53
C LYS A 148 26.48 6.36 -16.51
N ILE A 149 25.47 5.88 -17.23
CA ILE A 149 24.75 6.70 -18.23
C ILE A 149 23.86 7.78 -17.61
N THR A 150 23.53 7.63 -16.33
CA THR A 150 22.65 8.56 -15.57
C THR A 150 23.41 9.71 -14.93
N LEU A 151 24.74 9.77 -15.04
CA LEU A 151 25.50 10.91 -14.53
C LEU A 151 25.14 12.19 -15.29
N PRO A 152 25.15 13.37 -14.63
CA PRO A 152 24.83 14.63 -15.29
C PRO A 152 25.66 14.89 -16.56
N VAL A 153 26.97 14.56 -16.52
CA VAL A 153 27.87 14.71 -17.68
C VAL A 153 27.48 13.79 -18.85
N SER A 154 27.15 12.53 -18.57
CA SER A 154 26.72 11.56 -19.57
C SER A 154 25.43 12.01 -20.25
N LEU A 155 24.46 12.47 -19.46
CA LEU A 155 23.18 12.99 -19.97
C LEU A 155 23.36 14.30 -20.75
N ALA A 156 24.24 15.19 -20.31
CA ALA A 156 24.57 16.41 -21.03
C ALA A 156 25.23 16.12 -22.38
N PHE A 157 26.17 15.16 -22.41
CA PHE A 157 26.81 14.69 -23.64
C PHE A 157 25.79 14.11 -24.61
N LEU A 158 24.90 13.22 -24.15
CA LEU A 158 23.85 12.63 -24.99
C LEU A 158 22.84 13.67 -25.50
N ARG A 159 22.55 14.72 -24.74
CA ARG A 159 21.72 15.84 -25.20
C ARG A 159 22.41 16.66 -26.28
N LYS A 160 23.72 16.91 -26.14
CA LYS A 160 24.52 17.68 -27.10
C LYS A 160 24.83 16.88 -28.37
N TYR A 161 25.06 15.58 -28.23
CA TYR A 161 25.43 14.64 -29.29
C TYR A 161 24.55 13.38 -29.25
N PRO A 162 23.25 13.48 -29.60
CA PRO A 162 22.33 12.36 -29.54
C PRO A 162 22.62 11.23 -30.54
N THR A 163 23.56 11.39 -31.49
CA THR A 163 23.88 10.34 -32.47
C THR A 163 25.39 10.18 -32.66
N PRO A 164 25.88 8.98 -33.05
CA PRO A 164 27.30 8.75 -33.30
C PRO A 164 27.88 9.71 -34.35
N LYS A 165 27.09 10.07 -35.36
CA LYS A 165 27.50 10.99 -36.44
C LYS A 165 27.72 12.41 -35.92
N GLN A 166 26.92 12.87 -34.95
CA GLN A 166 27.07 14.20 -34.37
C GLN A 166 28.28 14.26 -33.44
N ALA A 167 28.48 13.24 -32.60
CA ALA A 167 29.67 13.18 -31.73
C ALA A 167 30.97 13.16 -32.55
N ARG A 168 31.02 12.45 -33.68
CA ARG A 168 32.21 12.42 -34.57
C ARG A 168 32.56 13.78 -35.19
N LYS A 169 31.63 14.71 -35.27
CA LYS A 169 31.86 16.06 -35.80
C LYS A 169 32.35 17.04 -34.74
N ALA A 170 32.29 16.66 -33.45
CA ALA A 170 32.76 17.50 -32.37
C ALA A 170 34.29 17.64 -32.43
N SER A 171 34.76 18.87 -32.21
CA SER A 171 36.18 19.15 -32.06
C SER A 171 36.70 18.75 -30.68
N ARG A 172 38.02 18.64 -30.54
CA ARG A 172 38.68 18.32 -29.26
C ARG A 172 38.38 19.33 -28.14
N ASP A 173 38.12 20.59 -28.50
CA ASP A 173 37.82 21.66 -27.54
C ASP A 173 36.35 21.64 -27.08
N GLU A 174 35.49 20.83 -27.73
CA GLU A 174 34.04 20.76 -27.46
C GLU A 174 33.61 19.51 -26.66
N ILE A 175 34.53 18.56 -26.43
CA ILE A 175 34.33 17.28 -25.73
C ILE A 175 35.05 17.33 -24.38
#